data_AF-A0A209BQU7-F1
#
_entry.id   AF-A0A209BQU7-F1
#
_cell.length_a   1.000
_cell.length_b   1.000
_cell.length_c   1.000
_cell.angle_alpha   90.00
_cell.angle_beta   90.00
_cell.angle_gamma   90.00
#
_symmetry.space_group_name_H-M   'P 1'
#
loop_
_entity.id
_entity.type
_entity.pdbx_description
1 polymer ?
#
loop_
_entity_poly.entity_id
_entity_poly.type
_entity_poly.pdbx_seq_one_letter_code
_entity_poly.pdbx_strand_id
1 'polypeptide(L)'
;MDTIASLFSFITWPVSWVIVQFHTVYGAIFGPDTGWAWGLSIVSLVILIRICLIPLFVKQIKATRGMQTLQPEMKKIQERYKNDKQRQSEEMMKLYKETGTNPLSSCLPILAQSPFFFALYHVLNGIASGDTIGAVNQDLLESAQKAHIFGAPLASKFFSSESDVTALSASLTDVRVVTAIMIVLMSASQFFTQRQLMTKNVDTTVKTPFMQQQKMLMYVFPVMFAVFGVNFPVGVLVYWLTTNVWTMGQQMYVIRNNPTPGSKAQASYLERLHKSVTEHGKTRRRGEKAIVKAIVAKGRDRNEAERKFINGLNKAGLAAQADGNVVKSDTAVAAQSADGSTVATAAQPKRQQPKRQSKSQRQAKPAGEAESKTSLTKSDEPQDAKPAGEQDAKPAAGAKKPAQKSGGGGRSKAQSGQRKGPQRPKSPSKK
;
A
#
# COMPACT_ATOMS: atom_id res chain seq x y z
N MET A 1 33.51 20.82 -5.50
CA MET A 1 32.57 19.79 -6.03
C MET A 1 33.12 18.37 -5.83
N ASP A 2 34.32 18.25 -5.26
CA ASP A 2 35.14 17.04 -5.26
C ASP A 2 34.75 16.03 -4.17
N THR A 3 34.14 16.48 -3.08
CA THR A 3 33.66 15.60 -1.99
C THR A 3 32.42 14.80 -2.37
N ILE A 4 31.53 15.38 -3.17
CA ILE A 4 30.33 14.69 -3.67
C ILE A 4 30.73 13.73 -4.81
N ALA A 5 31.62 14.16 -5.70
CA ALA A 5 32.18 13.31 -6.75
C ALA A 5 32.92 12.09 -6.17
N SER A 6 33.70 12.26 -5.09
CA SER A 6 34.38 11.13 -4.43
C SER A 6 33.44 10.21 -3.64
N LEU A 7 32.35 10.74 -3.07
CA LEU A 7 31.32 9.91 -2.42
C LEU A 7 30.62 8.98 -3.43
N PHE A 8 30.39 9.47 -4.66
CA PHE A 8 29.73 8.70 -5.71
C PHE A 8 30.68 7.86 -6.56
N SER A 9 31.98 8.15 -6.59
CA SER A 9 32.95 7.34 -7.35
C SER A 9 32.99 5.89 -6.87
N PHE A 10 32.86 5.66 -5.56
CA PHE A 10 32.77 4.32 -4.97
C PHE A 10 31.61 3.48 -5.51
N ILE A 11 30.49 4.11 -5.90
CA ILE A 11 29.32 3.43 -6.47
C ILE A 11 29.38 3.42 -8.01
N THR A 12 29.89 4.51 -8.60
CA THR A 12 30.01 4.69 -10.05
C THR A 12 30.93 3.65 -10.67
N TRP A 13 32.07 3.35 -10.04
CA TRP A 13 33.02 2.39 -10.57
C TRP A 13 32.42 0.97 -10.67
N PRO A 14 31.84 0.37 -9.61
CA PRO A 14 31.16 -0.93 -9.72
C PRO A 14 30.01 -0.93 -10.72
N VAL A 15 29.20 0.14 -10.74
CA VAL A 15 28.07 0.26 -11.67
C VAL A 15 28.55 0.25 -13.12
N SER A 16 29.55 1.07 -13.44
CA SER A 16 30.15 1.11 -14.78
C SER A 16 30.78 -0.24 -15.16
N TRP A 17 31.46 -0.91 -14.22
CA TRP A 17 32.04 -2.22 -14.46
C TRP A 17 30.98 -3.26 -14.82
N VAL A 18 29.85 -3.30 -14.09
CA VAL A 18 28.74 -4.21 -14.40
C VAL A 18 28.13 -3.91 -15.78
N ILE A 19 28.01 -2.63 -16.17
CA ILE A 19 27.55 -2.25 -17.52
C ILE A 19 28.50 -2.83 -18.57
N VAL A 20 29.82 -2.69 -18.38
CA VAL A 20 30.82 -3.23 -19.32
C VAL A 20 30.76 -4.76 -19.41
N GLN A 21 30.51 -5.46 -18.30
CA GLN A 21 30.33 -6.92 -18.34
C GLN A 21 29.12 -7.33 -19.18
N PHE A 22 27.97 -6.71 -18.96
CA PHE A 22 26.80 -6.97 -19.80
C PHE A 22 27.03 -6.56 -21.25
N HIS A 23 27.73 -5.44 -21.48
CA HIS A 23 28.05 -4.96 -22.82
C HIS A 23 28.95 -5.92 -23.55
N THR A 24 29.93 -6.53 -22.88
CA THR A 24 30.79 -7.56 -23.46
C THR A 24 29.96 -8.77 -23.91
N VAL A 25 29.00 -9.21 -23.08
CA VAL A 25 28.12 -10.34 -23.40
C VAL A 25 27.20 -10.00 -24.57
N TYR A 26 26.51 -8.85 -24.55
CA TYR A 26 25.59 -8.48 -25.62
C TYR A 26 26.30 -8.03 -26.89
N GLY A 27 27.49 -7.44 -26.77
CA GLY A 27 28.36 -7.06 -27.87
C GLY A 27 28.87 -8.27 -28.65
N ALA A 28 29.11 -9.40 -27.97
CA ALA A 28 29.42 -10.66 -28.66
C ALA A 28 28.23 -11.22 -29.48
N ILE A 29 26.99 -10.88 -29.13
CA ILE A 29 25.77 -11.39 -29.78
C ILE A 29 25.28 -10.44 -30.88
N PHE A 30 25.26 -9.14 -30.60
CA PHE A 30 24.64 -8.12 -31.44
C PHE A 30 25.65 -7.17 -32.10
N GLY A 31 26.93 -7.24 -31.74
CA GLY A 31 27.98 -6.31 -32.13
C GLY A 31 28.22 -5.22 -31.06
N PRO A 32 29.48 -4.87 -30.77
CA PRO A 32 29.84 -3.98 -29.66
C PRO A 32 29.30 -2.56 -29.82
N ASP A 33 29.28 -2.02 -31.04
CA ASP A 33 28.88 -0.63 -31.31
C ASP A 33 27.37 -0.44 -31.46
N THR A 34 26.58 -1.49 -31.21
CA THR A 34 25.13 -1.43 -31.40
C THR A 34 24.41 -0.83 -30.19
N GLY A 35 23.32 -0.11 -30.48
CA GLY A 35 22.39 0.33 -29.43
C GLY A 35 21.75 -0.83 -28.66
N TRP A 36 21.66 -2.03 -29.25
CA TRP A 36 21.20 -3.22 -28.55
C TRP A 36 22.19 -3.67 -27.47
N ALA A 37 23.49 -3.70 -27.76
CA ALA A 37 24.50 -4.05 -26.77
C ALA A 37 24.47 -3.09 -25.57
N TRP A 38 24.50 -1.78 -25.82
CA TRP A 38 24.47 -0.76 -24.77
C TRP A 38 23.10 -0.69 -24.05
N GLY A 39 22.01 -0.68 -24.80
CA GLY A 39 20.66 -0.62 -24.25
C GLY A 39 20.30 -1.81 -23.36
N LEU A 40 20.60 -3.03 -23.81
CA LEU A 40 20.36 -4.26 -23.01
C LEU A 40 21.29 -4.34 -21.80
N SER A 41 22.48 -3.74 -21.87
CA SER A 41 23.38 -3.64 -20.71
C SER A 41 22.80 -2.76 -19.61
N ILE A 42 22.24 -1.60 -19.98
CA ILE A 42 21.54 -0.71 -19.06
C ILE A 42 20.31 -1.43 -18.47
N VAL A 43 19.51 -2.10 -19.31
CA VAL A 43 18.33 -2.86 -18.87
C VAL A 43 18.72 -3.95 -17.86
N SER A 44 19.79 -4.69 -18.14
CA SER A 44 20.25 -5.80 -17.31
C SER A 44 20.84 -5.33 -15.99
N LEU A 45 21.57 -4.21 -16.00
CA LEU A 45 21.99 -3.54 -14.77
C LEU A 45 20.78 -3.20 -13.89
N VAL A 46 19.72 -2.60 -14.46
CA VAL A 46 18.51 -2.27 -13.71
C VAL A 46 17.90 -3.52 -13.09
N ILE A 47 17.73 -4.58 -13.86
CA ILE A 47 17.17 -5.84 -13.38
C ILE A 47 18.03 -6.43 -12.25
N LEU A 48 19.36 -6.46 -12.42
CA LEU A 48 20.29 -6.96 -11.43
C LEU A 48 20.20 -6.18 -10.11
N ILE A 49 20.25 -4.85 -10.16
CA ILE A 49 20.12 -3.99 -8.98
C ILE A 49 18.76 -4.24 -8.32
N ARG A 50 17.69 -4.32 -9.11
CA ARG A 50 16.34 -4.56 -8.59
C ARG A 50 16.21 -5.92 -7.90
N ILE A 51 16.83 -6.97 -8.43
CA ILE A 51 16.88 -8.30 -7.80
C ILE A 51 17.61 -8.23 -6.47
N CYS A 52 18.79 -7.59 -6.42
CA CYS A 52 19.56 -7.41 -5.18
C CYS A 52 18.78 -6.63 -4.12
N LEU A 53 17.94 -5.67 -4.53
CA LEU A 53 17.13 -4.85 -3.62
C LEU A 53 15.80 -5.50 -3.22
N ILE A 54 15.41 -6.68 -3.76
CA ILE A 54 14.14 -7.35 -3.41
C ILE A 54 13.93 -7.49 -1.90
N PRO A 55 14.92 -7.95 -1.08
CA PRO A 55 14.71 -8.11 0.36
C PRO A 55 14.37 -6.79 1.06
N LEU A 56 15.02 -5.70 0.62
CA LEU A 56 14.77 -4.35 1.13
C LEU A 56 13.39 -3.85 0.68
N PHE A 57 13.01 -4.07 -0.58
CA PHE A 57 11.67 -3.76 -1.08
C PHE A 57 10.57 -4.52 -0.33
N VAL A 58 10.78 -5.79 0.04
CA VAL A 58 9.83 -6.56 0.84
C VAL A 58 9.64 -5.94 2.22
N LYS A 59 10.73 -5.50 2.87
CA LYS A 59 10.65 -4.77 4.15
C LYS A 59 9.90 -3.44 4.00
N GLN A 60 10.15 -2.70 2.92
CA GLN A 60 9.41 -1.46 2.60
C GLN A 60 7.92 -1.70 2.42
N ILE A 61 7.52 -2.72 1.64
CA ILE A 61 6.11 -3.08 1.44
C ILE A 61 5.44 -3.42 2.79
N LYS A 62 6.12 -4.16 3.67
CA LYS A 62 5.61 -4.47 5.00
C LYS A 62 5.37 -3.21 5.83
N ALA A 63 6.29 -2.24 5.78
CA ALA A 63 6.14 -0.96 6.47
C ALA A 63 4.95 -0.15 5.91
N THR A 64 4.80 -0.08 4.57
CA THR A 64 3.66 0.58 3.93
C THR A 64 2.32 -0.07 4.30
N ARG A 65 2.28 -1.40 4.48
CA ARG A 65 1.06 -2.10 4.92
C ARG A 65 0.68 -1.77 6.36
N GLY A 66 1.65 -1.62 7.26
CA GLY A 66 1.39 -1.16 8.63
C GLY A 66 0.67 0.19 8.63
N MET A 67 1.08 1.11 7.75
CA MET A 67 0.39 2.38 7.58
C MET A 67 -1.05 2.22 7.09
N GLN A 68 -1.31 1.25 6.21
CA GLN A 68 -2.64 0.98 5.69
C GLN A 68 -3.57 0.40 6.77
N THR A 69 -3.06 -0.42 7.69
CA THR A 69 -3.87 -0.94 8.80
C THR A 69 -4.31 0.14 9.79
N LEU A 70 -3.60 1.27 9.85
CA LEU A 70 -3.96 2.40 10.71
C LEU A 70 -5.00 3.33 10.10
N GLN A 71 -5.37 3.16 8.83
CA GLN A 71 -6.37 4.01 8.15
C GLN A 71 -7.68 4.23 8.92
N PRO A 72 -8.33 3.22 9.53
CA PRO A 72 -9.56 3.47 10.30
C PRO A 72 -9.32 4.34 11.53
N GLU A 73 -8.24 4.15 12.27
CA GLU A 73 -7.91 4.99 13.43
C GLU A 73 -7.56 6.42 12.99
N MET A 74 -6.84 6.56 11.88
CA MET A 74 -6.59 7.87 11.26
C MET A 74 -7.91 8.58 10.89
N LYS A 75 -8.92 7.87 10.35
CA LYS A 75 -10.25 8.47 10.10
C LYS A 75 -10.90 8.97 11.38
N LYS A 76 -10.89 8.18 12.45
CA LYS A 76 -11.50 8.56 13.74
C LYS A 76 -10.84 9.82 14.31
N ILE A 77 -9.52 9.94 14.23
CA ILE A 77 -8.80 11.16 14.65
C ILE A 77 -9.21 12.34 13.76
N GLN A 78 -9.33 12.13 12.45
CA GLN A 78 -9.73 13.18 11.52
C GLN A 78 -11.15 13.70 11.78
N GLU A 79 -12.09 12.79 12.05
CA GLU A 79 -13.48 13.12 12.36
C GLU A 79 -13.59 13.81 13.73
N ARG A 80 -12.87 13.31 14.74
CA ARG A 80 -12.85 13.87 16.10
C ARG A 80 -12.27 15.29 16.14
N TYR A 81 -11.20 15.55 15.40
CA TYR A 81 -10.49 16.84 15.39
C TYR A 81 -10.65 17.60 14.07
N LYS A 82 -11.81 17.47 13.40
CA LYS A 82 -12.05 18.08 12.09
C LYS A 82 -11.82 19.60 12.06
N ASN A 83 -12.10 20.28 13.16
CA ASN A 83 -11.99 21.74 13.30
C ASN A 83 -10.65 22.20 13.89
N ASP A 84 -9.81 21.28 14.36
CA ASP A 84 -8.52 21.59 14.99
C ASP A 84 -7.40 20.80 14.30
N LYS A 85 -6.85 21.39 13.24
CA LYS A 85 -5.78 20.78 12.45
C LYS A 85 -4.50 20.54 13.26
N GLN A 86 -4.25 21.35 14.28
CA GLN A 86 -3.04 21.23 15.08
C GLN A 86 -3.14 19.99 15.98
N ARG A 87 -4.22 19.87 16.75
CA ARG A 87 -4.51 18.66 17.55
C ARG A 87 -4.61 17.42 16.67
N GLN A 88 -5.24 17.54 15.50
CA GLN A 88 -5.32 16.44 14.53
C GLN A 88 -3.91 15.95 14.13
N SER A 89 -2.98 16.85 13.82
CA SER A 89 -1.61 16.48 13.46
C SER A 89 -0.84 15.84 14.63
N GLU A 90 -1.03 16.36 15.84
CA GLU A 90 -0.40 15.84 17.07
C GLU A 90 -0.88 14.42 17.39
N GLU A 91 -2.19 14.19 17.40
CA GLU A 91 -2.78 12.86 17.66
C GLU A 91 -2.45 11.86 16.55
N MET A 92 -2.39 12.31 15.29
CA MET A 92 -1.90 11.47 14.18
C MET A 92 -0.45 11.04 14.39
N MET A 93 0.43 11.95 14.83
CA MET A 93 1.83 11.64 15.11
C MET A 93 1.97 10.73 16.33
N LYS A 94 1.13 10.92 17.35
CA LYS A 94 1.05 10.05 18.53
C LYS A 94 0.63 8.63 18.14
N LEU A 95 -0.40 8.47 17.31
CA LEU A 95 -0.82 7.19 16.77
C LEU A 95 0.33 6.48 16.03
N TYR A 96 1.07 7.19 15.18
CA TYR A 96 2.24 6.63 14.48
C TYR A 96 3.34 6.16 15.44
N LYS A 97 3.61 6.91 16.52
CA LYS A 97 4.59 6.54 17.55
C LYS A 97 4.13 5.31 18.35
N GLU A 98 2.89 5.29 18.82
CA GLU A 98 2.33 4.20 19.62
C GLU A 98 2.26 2.88 18.84
N THR A 99 1.97 2.96 17.55
CA THR A 99 1.89 1.78 16.66
C THR A 99 3.23 1.41 16.02
N GLY A 100 4.31 2.15 16.32
CA GLY A 100 5.66 1.92 15.78
C GLY A 100 5.76 2.09 14.25
N THR A 101 4.80 2.78 13.62
CA THR A 101 4.74 2.95 12.17
C THR A 101 5.32 4.30 11.75
N ASN A 102 6.37 4.32 10.94
CA ASN A 102 7.00 5.57 10.49
C ASN A 102 6.49 6.01 9.10
N PRO A 103 5.93 7.24 8.94
CA PRO A 103 5.48 7.76 7.64
C PRO A 103 6.60 7.92 6.60
N LEU A 104 7.85 8.13 7.04
CA LEU A 104 9.02 8.24 6.16
C LEU A 104 9.40 6.90 5.52
N SER A 105 8.90 5.77 6.03
CA SER A 105 9.16 4.45 5.42
C SER A 105 8.64 4.38 3.97
N SER A 106 7.69 5.24 3.60
CA SER A 106 7.11 5.29 2.25
C SER A 106 8.01 5.98 1.23
N CYS A 107 8.98 6.82 1.63
CA CYS A 107 9.96 7.43 0.72
C CYS A 107 11.28 6.66 0.65
N LEU A 108 11.47 5.66 1.52
CA LEU A 108 12.64 4.78 1.51
C LEU A 108 12.96 4.14 0.13
N PRO A 109 11.98 3.77 -0.72
CA PRO A 109 12.26 3.27 -2.06
C PRO A 109 13.08 4.26 -2.91
N ILE A 110 12.74 5.55 -2.82
CA ILE A 110 13.41 6.61 -3.60
C ILE A 110 14.84 6.80 -3.10
N LEU A 111 15.02 6.82 -1.77
CA LEU A 111 16.33 6.97 -1.14
C LEU A 111 17.26 5.79 -1.39
N ALA A 112 16.74 4.56 -1.41
CA ALA A 112 17.54 3.37 -1.70
C ALA A 112 17.96 3.30 -3.18
N GLN A 113 17.15 3.86 -4.09
CA GLN A 113 17.41 3.84 -5.53
C GLN A 113 18.33 4.99 -5.97
N SER A 114 18.27 6.15 -5.29
CA SER A 114 18.99 7.35 -5.74
C SER A 114 20.50 7.17 -5.95
N PRO A 115 21.25 6.41 -5.13
CA PRO A 115 22.70 6.26 -5.37
C PRO A 115 23.01 5.55 -6.69
N PHE A 116 22.20 4.55 -7.06
CA PHE A 116 22.34 3.83 -8.33
C PHE A 116 21.94 4.69 -9.53
N PHE A 117 20.90 5.50 -9.38
CA PHE A 117 20.53 6.47 -10.41
C PHE A 117 21.65 7.48 -10.65
N PHE A 118 22.22 8.07 -9.59
CA PHE A 118 23.30 9.04 -9.73
C PHE A 118 24.55 8.42 -10.37
N ALA A 119 24.92 7.20 -9.96
CA ALA A 119 26.02 6.47 -10.57
C ALA A 119 25.81 6.23 -12.07
N LEU A 120 24.64 5.74 -12.47
CA LEU A 120 24.33 5.51 -13.88
C LEU A 120 24.24 6.82 -14.67
N TYR A 121 23.61 7.85 -14.11
CA TYR A 121 23.54 9.18 -14.73
C TYR A 121 24.94 9.75 -14.95
N HIS A 122 25.85 9.58 -14.00
CA HIS A 122 27.23 10.04 -14.12
C HIS A 122 27.98 9.32 -15.25
N VAL A 123 27.82 7.99 -15.36
CA VAL A 123 28.39 7.21 -16.48
C VAL A 123 27.82 7.67 -17.82
N LEU A 124 26.50 7.76 -17.95
CA LEU A 124 25.85 8.10 -19.23
C LEU A 124 26.04 9.56 -19.63
N ASN A 125 26.07 10.48 -18.66
CA ASN A 125 26.38 11.87 -18.93
C ASN A 125 27.86 12.08 -19.26
N GLY A 126 28.77 11.32 -18.64
CA GLY A 126 30.19 11.30 -19.05
C GLY A 126 30.36 10.84 -20.50
N ILE A 127 29.70 9.74 -20.88
CA ILE A 127 29.67 9.27 -22.27
C ILE A 127 29.15 10.35 -23.23
N ALA A 128 28.07 11.05 -22.83
CA ALA A 128 27.51 12.15 -23.59
C ALA A 128 28.42 13.37 -23.70
N SER A 129 29.28 13.59 -22.71
CA SER A 129 30.25 14.68 -22.66
C SER A 129 31.61 14.31 -23.28
N GLY A 130 31.84 13.05 -23.64
CA GLY A 130 33.13 12.58 -24.15
C GLY A 130 34.14 12.23 -23.07
N ASP A 131 33.70 12.03 -21.82
CA ASP A 131 34.55 11.70 -20.69
C ASP A 131 34.51 10.20 -20.38
N THR A 132 35.67 9.60 -20.13
CA THR A 132 35.78 8.23 -19.61
C THR A 132 35.39 8.21 -18.12
N ILE A 133 34.44 7.36 -17.74
CA ILE A 133 33.94 7.27 -16.36
C ILE A 133 34.01 5.83 -15.86
N GLY A 134 34.67 5.64 -14.72
CA GLY A 134 34.77 4.35 -14.05
C GLY A 134 35.50 3.32 -14.89
N ALA A 135 34.82 2.23 -15.27
CA ALA A 135 35.34 1.16 -16.10
C ALA A 135 35.14 1.40 -17.62
N VAL A 136 34.46 2.48 -18.01
CA VAL A 136 34.30 2.84 -19.43
C VAL A 136 35.57 3.54 -19.90
N ASN A 137 36.37 2.83 -20.70
CA ASN A 137 37.59 3.34 -21.32
C ASN A 137 37.28 4.08 -22.64
N GLN A 138 38.33 4.56 -23.33
CA GLN A 138 38.18 5.32 -24.57
C GLN A 138 37.48 4.51 -25.69
N ASP A 139 37.83 3.24 -25.86
CA ASP A 139 37.22 2.39 -26.90
C ASP A 139 35.72 2.18 -26.65
N LEU A 140 35.34 1.93 -25.40
CA LEU A 140 33.95 1.78 -24.98
C LEU A 140 33.18 3.10 -25.08
N LEU A 141 33.83 4.23 -24.80
CA LEU A 141 33.25 5.56 -25.00
C LEU A 141 32.89 5.80 -26.46
N GLU A 142 33.83 5.54 -27.38
CA GLU A 142 33.60 5.68 -28.82
C GLU A 142 32.51 4.71 -29.32
N SER A 143 32.52 3.48 -28.82
CA SER A 143 31.48 2.49 -29.07
C SER A 143 30.10 2.98 -28.62
N ALA A 144 30.01 3.56 -27.42
CA ALA A 144 28.76 4.08 -26.86
C ALA A 144 28.22 5.30 -27.62
N GLN A 145 29.10 6.15 -28.15
CA GLN A 145 28.72 7.30 -28.96
C GLN A 145 28.15 6.88 -30.32
N LYS A 146 28.63 5.77 -30.89
CA LYS A 146 28.07 5.16 -32.13
C LYS A 146 26.76 4.41 -31.89
N ALA A 147 26.39 4.15 -30.64
CA ALA A 147 25.25 3.31 -30.31
C ALA A 147 23.90 4.03 -30.50
N HIS A 148 23.09 3.55 -31.43
CA HIS A 148 21.77 4.11 -31.74
C HIS A 148 20.63 3.23 -31.19
N ILE A 149 19.79 3.80 -30.33
CA ILE A 149 18.58 3.16 -29.80
C ILE A 149 17.37 3.76 -30.52
N PHE A 150 16.68 2.94 -31.31
CA PHE A 150 15.56 3.37 -32.16
C PHE A 150 15.89 4.57 -33.09
N GLY A 151 17.15 4.67 -33.54
CA GLY A 151 17.62 5.76 -34.40
C GLY A 151 18.19 6.98 -33.65
N ALA A 152 18.08 7.03 -32.32
CA ALA A 152 18.67 8.11 -31.51
C ALA A 152 19.97 7.64 -30.83
N PRO A 153 21.08 8.40 -30.93
CA PRO A 153 22.31 8.09 -30.22
C PRO A 153 22.11 8.07 -28.71
N LEU A 154 22.71 7.12 -28.02
CA LEU A 154 22.60 6.93 -26.58
C LEU A 154 22.98 8.19 -25.78
N ALA A 155 24.01 8.88 -26.27
CA ALA A 155 24.60 10.10 -25.71
C ALA A 155 23.76 11.37 -25.94
N SER A 156 22.88 11.37 -26.95
CA SER A 156 22.15 12.57 -27.38
C SER A 156 21.08 12.99 -26.38
N LYS A 157 20.77 14.30 -26.37
CA LYS A 157 19.72 14.94 -25.54
C LYS A 157 18.69 15.59 -26.47
N PHE A 158 17.52 15.96 -25.93
CA PHE A 158 16.45 16.58 -26.73
C PHE A 158 16.89 17.89 -27.41
N PHE A 159 17.71 18.67 -26.71
CA PHE A 159 18.22 19.96 -27.18
C PHE A 159 19.63 19.88 -27.79
N SER A 160 20.11 18.68 -28.15
CA SER A 160 21.37 18.55 -28.90
C SER A 160 21.30 19.33 -30.21
N SER A 161 22.42 19.96 -30.60
CA SER A 161 22.49 20.74 -31.84
C SER A 161 22.53 19.82 -33.06
N GLU A 162 22.20 20.36 -34.24
CA GLU A 162 22.28 19.59 -35.49
C GLU A 162 23.69 19.06 -35.77
N SER A 163 24.72 19.85 -35.47
CA SER A 163 26.13 19.44 -35.60
C SER A 163 26.50 18.29 -34.67
N ASP A 164 26.02 18.29 -33.42
CA ASP A 164 26.32 17.22 -32.47
C ASP A 164 25.63 15.91 -32.88
N VAL A 165 24.39 16.01 -33.36
CA VAL A 165 23.59 14.83 -33.76
C VAL A 165 24.09 14.24 -35.08
N THR A 166 24.49 15.08 -36.05
CA THR A 166 25.11 14.61 -37.29
C THR A 166 26.50 14.04 -37.07
N ALA A 167 27.30 14.57 -36.13
CA ALA A 167 28.57 13.96 -35.71
C ALA A 167 28.38 12.54 -35.16
N LEU A 168 27.22 12.26 -34.56
CA LEU A 168 26.84 10.93 -34.08
C LEU A 168 26.15 10.08 -35.15
N SER A 169 26.10 10.51 -36.42
CA SER A 169 25.45 9.81 -37.54
C SER A 169 23.93 9.63 -37.39
N ALA A 170 23.25 10.57 -36.74
CA ALA A 170 21.80 10.55 -36.57
C ALA A 170 21.10 11.78 -37.15
N SER A 171 19.77 11.69 -37.27
CA SER A 171 18.91 12.81 -37.62
C SER A 171 18.41 13.52 -36.35
N LEU A 172 18.41 14.85 -36.36
CA LEU A 172 17.84 15.67 -35.29
C LEU A 172 16.36 15.32 -35.03
N THR A 173 15.62 15.03 -36.11
CA THR A 173 14.21 14.62 -36.02
C THR A 173 14.08 13.30 -35.28
N ASP A 174 14.92 12.32 -35.57
CA ASP A 174 14.88 11.01 -34.92
C ASP A 174 15.17 11.14 -33.42
N VAL A 175 16.20 11.90 -33.05
CA VAL A 175 16.53 12.17 -31.64
C VAL A 175 15.35 12.81 -30.92
N ARG A 176 14.74 13.85 -31.49
CA ARG A 176 13.61 14.56 -30.87
C ARG A 176 12.37 13.67 -30.75
N VAL A 177 12.04 12.91 -31.79
CA VAL A 177 10.88 12.01 -31.81
C VAL A 177 11.06 10.88 -30.80
N VAL A 178 12.20 10.18 -30.82
CA VAL A 178 12.48 9.08 -29.88
C VAL A 178 12.49 9.60 -28.45
N THR A 179 13.16 10.71 -28.19
CA THR A 179 13.24 11.32 -26.85
C THR A 179 11.86 11.75 -26.36
N ALA A 180 11.05 12.40 -27.20
CA ALA A 180 9.68 12.78 -26.86
C ALA A 180 8.81 11.56 -26.53
N ILE A 181 8.86 10.50 -27.36
CA ILE A 181 8.14 9.25 -27.12
C ILE A 181 8.58 8.63 -25.79
N MET A 182 9.88 8.56 -25.51
CA MET A 182 10.39 8.01 -24.25
C MET A 182 9.92 8.82 -23.04
N ILE A 183 9.93 10.15 -23.10
CA ILE A 183 9.45 11.03 -22.02
C ILE A 183 7.94 10.81 -21.78
N VAL A 184 7.14 10.70 -22.84
CA VAL A 184 5.70 10.43 -22.74
C VAL A 184 5.47 9.04 -22.13
N LEU A 185 6.16 8.00 -22.61
CA LEU A 185 6.04 6.64 -22.09
C LEU A 185 6.48 6.55 -20.62
N MET A 186 7.58 7.20 -20.26
CA MET A 186 8.06 7.29 -18.88
C MET A 186 7.04 8.00 -17.99
N SER A 187 6.52 9.15 -18.42
CA SER A 187 5.54 9.94 -17.65
C SER A 187 4.22 9.18 -17.49
N ALA A 188 3.73 8.55 -18.55
CA ALA A 188 2.52 7.75 -18.55
C ALA A 188 2.66 6.50 -17.68
N SER A 189 3.76 5.75 -17.81
CA SER A 189 4.03 4.56 -17.00
C SER A 189 4.20 4.90 -15.52
N GLN A 190 4.88 5.99 -15.19
CA GLN A 190 5.02 6.48 -13.81
C GLN A 190 3.65 6.87 -13.23
N PHE A 191 2.85 7.64 -13.99
CA PHE A 191 1.51 8.03 -13.58
C PHE A 191 0.62 6.81 -13.35
N PHE A 192 0.64 5.85 -14.27
CA PHE A 192 -0.15 4.62 -14.17
C PHE A 192 0.25 3.80 -12.94
N THR A 193 1.55 3.62 -12.71
CA THR A 193 2.11 2.88 -11.56
C THR A 193 1.69 3.52 -10.23
N GLN A 194 1.81 4.85 -10.14
CA GLN A 194 1.42 5.61 -8.96
C GLN A 194 -0.11 5.60 -8.74
N ARG A 195 -0.89 5.75 -9.82
CA ARG A 195 -2.35 5.67 -9.77
C ARG A 195 -2.84 4.28 -9.36
N GLN A 196 -2.20 3.22 -9.84
CA GLN A 196 -2.51 1.84 -9.46
C GLN A 196 -2.28 1.62 -7.96
N LEU A 197 -1.19 2.18 -7.41
CA LEU A 197 -0.90 2.11 -5.97
C LEU A 197 -2.03 2.73 -5.14
N MET A 198 -2.43 3.95 -5.52
CA MET A 198 -3.42 4.73 -4.79
C MET A 198 -4.83 4.12 -4.87
N THR A 199 -5.25 3.70 -6.05
CA THR A 199 -6.64 3.27 -6.30
C THR A 199 -6.95 1.85 -5.85
N LYS A 200 -5.96 0.94 -5.84
CA LYS A 200 -6.18 -0.47 -5.48
C LYS A 200 -5.82 -0.80 -4.03
N ASN A 201 -4.87 -0.08 -3.43
CA ASN A 201 -4.32 -0.41 -2.11
C ASN A 201 -4.65 0.60 -1.01
N VAL A 202 -5.29 1.73 -1.31
CA VAL A 202 -5.65 2.73 -0.30
C VAL A 202 -7.13 3.06 -0.34
N ASP A 203 -7.78 3.10 0.82
CA ASP A 203 -9.10 3.68 0.95
C ASP A 203 -8.98 5.21 0.84
N THR A 204 -9.44 5.75 -0.29
CA THR A 204 -9.37 7.19 -0.62
C THR A 204 -10.32 8.06 0.21
N THR A 205 -11.11 7.46 1.11
CA THR A 205 -12.02 8.22 1.99
C THR A 205 -11.28 8.94 3.12
N VAL A 206 -10.06 8.51 3.50
CA VAL A 206 -9.20 9.24 4.46
C VAL A 206 -8.37 10.28 3.74
N LYS A 207 -8.59 11.56 4.04
CA LYS A 207 -7.77 12.65 3.50
C LYS A 207 -6.63 12.96 4.47
N THR A 208 -5.72 12.01 4.70
CA THR A 208 -4.54 12.28 5.54
C THR A 208 -3.58 13.24 4.84
N PRO A 209 -2.81 14.06 5.59
CA PRO A 209 -1.74 14.88 5.02
C PRO A 209 -0.77 14.04 4.17
N PHE A 210 -0.50 12.80 4.59
CA PHE A 210 0.29 11.83 3.84
C PHE A 210 -0.36 11.45 2.49
N MET A 211 -1.65 11.14 2.47
CA MET A 211 -2.37 10.82 1.23
C MET A 211 -2.44 12.01 0.27
N GLN A 212 -2.57 13.22 0.81
CA GLN A 212 -2.50 14.45 0.02
C GLN A 212 -1.11 14.66 -0.58
N GLN A 213 -0.04 14.43 0.20
CA GLN A 213 1.34 14.45 -0.31
C GLN A 213 1.54 13.41 -1.41
N GLN A 214 1.07 12.17 -1.23
CA GLN A 214 1.18 11.11 -2.24
C GLN A 214 0.37 11.41 -3.50
N LYS A 215 -0.82 12.02 -3.37
CA LYS A 215 -1.64 12.47 -4.50
C LYS A 215 -0.97 13.63 -5.23
N MET A 216 -0.42 14.61 -4.52
CA MET A 216 0.33 15.71 -5.12
C MET A 216 1.51 15.17 -5.93
N LEU A 217 2.28 14.26 -5.32
CA LEU A 217 3.43 13.63 -5.93
C LEU A 217 3.09 12.87 -7.23
N MET A 218 1.91 12.24 -7.30
CA MET A 218 1.41 11.56 -8.50
C MET A 218 1.22 12.47 -9.70
N TYR A 219 0.82 13.73 -9.49
CA TYR A 219 0.63 14.70 -10.58
C TYR A 219 1.89 15.52 -10.85
N VAL A 220 2.66 15.82 -9.81
CA VAL A 220 3.89 16.62 -9.93
C VAL A 220 4.97 15.84 -10.67
N PHE A 221 5.18 14.55 -10.36
CA PHE A 221 6.27 13.80 -10.98
C PHE A 221 6.16 13.66 -12.50
N PRO A 222 5.02 13.31 -13.11
CA PRO A 222 4.89 13.26 -14.56
C PRO A 222 5.18 14.61 -15.24
N VAL A 223 4.74 15.72 -14.63
CA VAL A 223 5.03 17.07 -15.16
C VAL A 223 6.52 17.38 -15.03
N MET A 224 7.12 17.07 -13.88
CA MET A 224 8.55 17.21 -13.66
C MET A 224 9.35 16.38 -14.68
N PHE A 225 8.95 15.14 -14.94
CA PHE A 225 9.57 14.30 -15.96
C PHE A 225 9.39 14.83 -17.38
N ALA A 226 8.24 15.43 -17.70
CA ALA A 226 8.04 16.08 -18.99
C ALA A 226 8.96 17.30 -19.18
N VAL A 227 9.14 18.12 -18.14
CA VAL A 227 9.94 19.35 -18.20
C VAL A 227 11.44 19.10 -18.08
N PHE A 228 11.87 18.21 -17.19
CA PHE A 228 13.29 17.92 -16.97
C PHE A 228 13.80 16.80 -17.88
N GLY A 229 12.91 15.91 -18.36
CA GLY A 229 13.25 14.76 -19.18
C GLY A 229 14.02 15.09 -20.45
N VAL A 230 13.75 16.26 -21.03
CA VAL A 230 14.40 16.78 -22.23
C VAL A 230 15.91 17.04 -22.04
N ASN A 231 16.37 17.22 -20.81
CA ASN A 231 17.78 17.46 -20.50
C ASN A 231 18.58 16.18 -20.29
N PHE A 232 17.91 15.02 -20.26
CA PHE A 232 18.56 13.75 -19.99
C PHE A 232 19.01 13.05 -21.28
N PRO A 233 20.18 12.38 -21.27
CA PRO A 233 20.59 11.52 -22.37
C PRO A 233 19.58 10.39 -22.63
N VAL A 234 19.46 9.95 -23.88
CA VAL A 234 18.58 8.83 -24.28
C VAL A 234 18.80 7.59 -23.41
N GLY A 235 20.05 7.24 -23.08
CA GLY A 235 20.34 6.11 -22.19
C GLY A 235 19.70 6.21 -20.80
N VAL A 236 19.60 7.41 -20.25
CA VAL A 236 18.97 7.65 -18.94
C VAL A 236 17.45 7.45 -19.04
N LEU A 237 16.85 7.80 -20.18
CA LEU A 237 15.44 7.54 -20.44
C LEU A 237 15.14 6.05 -20.58
N VAL A 238 16.02 5.28 -21.23
CA VAL A 238 15.94 3.80 -21.28
C VAL A 238 15.96 3.20 -19.88
N TYR A 239 16.86 3.69 -19.02
CA TYR A 239 16.92 3.30 -17.61
C TYR A 239 15.59 3.56 -16.89
N TRP A 240 15.01 4.75 -17.07
CA TRP A 240 13.75 5.10 -16.41
C TRP A 240 12.58 4.26 -16.89
N LEU A 241 12.47 4.07 -18.19
CA LEU A 241 11.41 3.23 -18.78
C LEU A 241 11.51 1.80 -18.21
N THR A 242 12.70 1.23 -18.19
CA THR A 242 12.95 -0.11 -17.62
C THR A 242 12.59 -0.17 -16.15
N THR A 243 13.00 0.84 -15.38
CA THR A 243 12.70 0.99 -13.96
C THR A 243 11.19 1.04 -13.70
N ASN A 244 10.44 1.77 -14.53
CA ASN A 244 8.98 1.87 -14.43
C ASN A 244 8.31 0.56 -14.79
N VAL A 245 8.71 -0.09 -15.89
CA VAL A 245 8.18 -1.40 -16.32
C VAL A 245 8.42 -2.45 -15.25
N TRP A 246 9.64 -2.51 -14.69
CA TRP A 246 9.96 -3.38 -13.57
C TRP A 246 9.05 -3.11 -12.37
N THR A 247 8.92 -1.83 -11.98
CA THR A 247 8.10 -1.45 -10.82
C THR A 247 6.63 -1.85 -11.04
N MET A 248 6.09 -1.62 -12.24
CA MET A 248 4.74 -2.04 -12.61
C MET A 248 4.57 -3.56 -12.52
N GLY A 249 5.52 -4.35 -13.04
CA GLY A 249 5.52 -5.81 -12.95
C GLY A 249 5.61 -6.30 -11.51
N GLN A 250 6.57 -5.79 -10.75
CA GLN A 250 6.76 -6.09 -9.32
C GLN A 250 5.49 -5.76 -8.53
N GLN A 251 4.89 -4.59 -8.77
CA GLN A 251 3.71 -4.14 -8.06
C GLN A 251 2.48 -4.97 -8.43
N MET A 252 2.32 -5.35 -9.71
CA MET A 252 1.26 -6.26 -10.14
C MET A 252 1.39 -7.63 -9.45
N TYR A 253 2.61 -8.18 -9.39
CA TYR A 253 2.89 -9.44 -8.70
C TYR A 253 2.60 -9.35 -7.19
N VAL A 254 3.08 -8.29 -6.53
CA VAL A 254 2.88 -8.07 -5.09
C VAL A 254 1.41 -7.90 -4.74
N ILE A 255 0.66 -7.08 -5.49
CA ILE A 255 -0.77 -6.86 -5.26
C ILE A 255 -1.57 -8.16 -5.48
N ARG A 256 -1.19 -8.96 -6.47
CA ARG A 256 -1.87 -10.22 -6.80
C ARG A 256 -1.64 -11.29 -5.74
N ASN A 257 -0.40 -11.43 -5.27
CA ASN A 257 -0.01 -12.54 -4.39
C ASN A 257 -0.12 -12.21 -2.90
N ASN A 258 -0.08 -10.92 -2.55
CA ASN A 258 -0.13 -10.48 -1.16
C ASN A 258 -0.85 -9.11 -1.07
N PRO A 259 -2.17 -9.09 -1.29
CA PRO A 259 -2.95 -7.85 -1.27
C PRO A 259 -2.94 -7.21 0.13
N THR A 260 -2.95 -5.88 0.16
CA THR A 260 -3.01 -5.11 1.41
C THR A 260 -4.29 -5.41 2.21
N PRO A 261 -4.21 -5.72 3.51
CA PRO A 261 -5.39 -5.89 4.36
C PRO A 261 -6.30 -4.65 4.38
N GLY A 262 -7.62 -4.84 4.21
CA GLY A 262 -8.63 -3.78 4.18
C GLY A 262 -8.81 -3.11 2.82
N SER A 263 -8.00 -3.47 1.81
CA SER A 263 -8.09 -2.89 0.46
C SER A 263 -9.14 -3.58 -0.42
N LYS A 264 -9.60 -2.90 -1.48
CA LYS A 264 -10.45 -3.50 -2.52
C LYS A 264 -9.77 -4.70 -3.17
N ALA A 265 -8.45 -4.65 -3.36
CA ALA A 265 -7.69 -5.77 -3.90
C ALA A 265 -7.74 -7.02 -3.01
N GLN A 266 -7.76 -6.86 -1.68
CA GLN A 266 -7.94 -7.97 -0.75
C GLN A 266 -9.36 -8.52 -0.83
N ALA A 267 -10.39 -7.66 -0.89
CA ALA A 267 -11.77 -8.11 -1.00
C ALA A 267 -11.98 -9.00 -2.23
N SER A 268 -11.55 -8.54 -3.42
CA SER A 268 -11.63 -9.35 -4.64
C SER A 268 -10.74 -10.60 -4.61
N TYR A 269 -9.63 -10.57 -3.86
CA TYR A 269 -8.80 -11.76 -3.66
C TYR A 269 -9.51 -12.81 -2.81
N LEU A 270 -10.09 -12.39 -1.68
CA LEU A 270 -10.81 -13.28 -0.76
C LEU A 270 -12.06 -13.87 -1.40
N GLU A 271 -12.74 -13.12 -2.25
CA GLU A 271 -13.86 -13.62 -3.05
C GLU A 271 -13.43 -14.75 -4.01
N ARG A 272 -12.33 -14.54 -4.75
CA ARG A 272 -11.75 -15.60 -5.61
C ARG A 272 -11.29 -16.81 -4.80
N LEU A 273 -10.70 -16.58 -3.63
CA LEU A 273 -10.25 -17.64 -2.75
C LEU A 273 -11.44 -18.43 -2.18
N HIS A 274 -12.51 -17.75 -1.77
CA HIS A 274 -13.74 -18.38 -1.29
C HIS A 274 -14.33 -19.29 -2.35
N LYS A 275 -14.45 -18.82 -3.60
CA LYS A 275 -14.94 -19.63 -4.73
C LYS A 275 -14.06 -20.88 -4.94
N SER A 276 -12.74 -20.68 -5.06
CA SER A 276 -11.77 -21.78 -5.25
C SER A 276 -11.85 -22.83 -4.13
N VAL A 277 -11.89 -22.38 -2.87
CA VAL A 277 -11.93 -23.26 -1.69
C VAL A 277 -13.28 -23.96 -1.57
N THR A 278 -14.39 -23.32 -1.95
CA THR A 278 -15.73 -23.93 -1.94
C THR A 278 -15.85 -25.01 -3.01
N GLU A 279 -15.28 -24.79 -4.20
CA GLU A 279 -15.26 -25.78 -5.29
C GLU A 279 -14.37 -26.99 -4.97
N HIS A 280 -13.20 -26.78 -4.37
CA HIS A 280 -12.19 -27.83 -4.15
C HIS A 280 -12.18 -28.42 -2.73
N GLY A 281 -12.87 -27.78 -1.78
CA GLY A 281 -12.89 -28.15 -0.36
C GLY A 281 -11.58 -27.98 0.40
N LYS A 282 -10.55 -27.36 -0.18
CA LYS A 282 -9.22 -27.17 0.44
C LYS A 282 -8.47 -25.95 -0.11
N THR A 283 -7.53 -25.43 0.67
CA THR A 283 -6.52 -24.47 0.22
C THR A 283 -5.35 -25.19 -0.44
N ARG A 284 -4.96 -24.80 -1.65
CA ARG A 284 -3.96 -25.51 -2.47
C ARG A 284 -2.58 -24.89 -2.32
N ARG A 285 -2.47 -23.56 -2.39
CA ARG A 285 -1.19 -22.86 -2.47
C ARG A 285 -0.68 -22.45 -1.10
N ARG A 286 0.65 -22.43 -0.91
CA ARG A 286 1.29 -21.95 0.34
C ARG A 286 0.86 -20.52 0.71
N GLY A 287 0.70 -19.66 -0.29
CA GLY A 287 0.22 -18.28 -0.09
C GLY A 287 -1.22 -18.20 0.41
N GLU A 288 -2.11 -19.07 -0.08
CA GLU A 288 -3.50 -19.17 0.38
C GLU A 288 -3.55 -19.59 1.84
N LYS A 289 -2.78 -20.62 2.20
CA LYS A 289 -2.66 -21.10 3.59
C LYS A 289 -2.15 -20.00 4.53
N ALA A 290 -1.12 -19.27 4.11
CA ALA A 290 -0.58 -18.16 4.91
C ALA A 290 -1.62 -17.07 5.17
N ILE A 291 -2.45 -16.74 4.17
CA ILE A 291 -3.52 -15.73 4.30
C ILE A 291 -4.63 -16.25 5.21
N VAL A 292 -5.11 -17.48 5.00
CA VAL A 292 -6.14 -18.08 5.86
C VAL A 292 -5.65 -18.16 7.31
N LYS A 293 -4.42 -18.62 7.54
CA LYS A 293 -3.78 -18.63 8.87
C LYS A 293 -3.77 -17.25 9.51
N ALA A 294 -3.38 -16.21 8.76
CA ALA A 294 -3.36 -14.83 9.25
C ALA A 294 -4.78 -14.32 9.60
N ILE A 295 -5.80 -14.66 8.81
CA ILE A 295 -7.20 -14.29 9.07
C ILE A 295 -7.74 -15.00 10.31
N VAL A 296 -7.44 -16.29 10.46
CA VAL A 296 -7.86 -17.07 11.63
C VAL A 296 -7.23 -16.49 12.89
N ALA A 297 -5.92 -16.22 12.86
CA ALA A 297 -5.17 -15.63 13.98
C ALA A 297 -5.71 -14.26 14.45
N LYS A 298 -6.29 -13.46 13.55
CA LYS A 298 -6.91 -12.17 13.92
C LYS A 298 -8.17 -12.30 14.79
N GLY A 299 -8.87 -13.44 14.76
CA GLY A 299 -10.10 -13.64 15.54
C GLY A 299 -11.13 -12.52 15.35
N ARG A 300 -11.34 -11.69 16.39
CA ARG A 300 -12.30 -10.58 16.42
C ARG A 300 -11.83 -9.33 15.63
N ASP A 301 -10.52 -9.18 15.45
CA ASP A 301 -9.89 -8.01 14.79
C ASP A 301 -9.88 -8.12 13.25
N ARG A 302 -10.65 -9.05 12.69
CA ARG A 302 -10.82 -9.21 11.25
C ARG A 302 -11.46 -7.97 10.64
N ASN A 303 -10.99 -7.55 9.47
CA ASN A 303 -11.67 -6.51 8.70
C ASN A 303 -12.97 -7.05 8.06
N GLU A 304 -13.76 -6.16 7.45
CA GLU A 304 -15.07 -6.52 6.88
C GLU A 304 -14.97 -7.62 5.79
N ALA A 305 -13.98 -7.53 4.90
CA ALA A 305 -13.78 -8.53 3.85
C ALA A 305 -13.37 -9.89 4.41
N GLU A 306 -12.53 -9.91 5.44
CA GLU A 306 -12.10 -11.11 6.16
C GLU A 306 -13.25 -11.76 6.93
N ARG A 307 -14.14 -10.98 7.56
CA ARG A 307 -15.37 -11.49 8.20
C ARG A 307 -16.30 -12.11 7.17
N LYS A 308 -16.52 -11.43 6.04
CA LYS A 308 -17.33 -11.95 4.92
C LYS A 308 -16.78 -13.27 4.39
N PHE A 309 -15.46 -13.38 4.23
CA PHE A 309 -14.79 -14.61 3.81
C PHE A 309 -15.05 -15.78 4.78
N ILE A 310 -14.81 -15.59 6.08
CA ILE A 310 -15.02 -16.65 7.09
C ILE A 310 -16.50 -17.05 7.18
N ASN A 311 -17.40 -16.07 7.22
CA ASN A 311 -18.84 -16.35 7.25
C ASN A 311 -19.31 -17.08 5.98
N GLY A 312 -18.73 -16.74 4.83
CA GLY A 312 -18.97 -17.43 3.56
C GLY A 312 -18.49 -18.89 3.58
N LEU A 313 -17.35 -19.19 4.21
CA LEU A 313 -16.88 -20.57 4.39
C LEU A 313 -17.81 -21.36 5.31
N ASN A 314 -18.19 -20.79 6.45
CA ASN A 314 -19.09 -21.45 7.40
C ASN A 314 -20.45 -21.79 6.76
N LYS A 315 -21.00 -20.87 5.94
CA LYS A 315 -22.23 -21.11 5.18
C LYS A 315 -22.09 -22.24 4.15
N ALA A 316 -20.89 -22.44 3.61
CA ALA A 316 -20.57 -23.53 2.71
C ALA A 316 -20.22 -24.85 3.43
N GLY A 317 -20.37 -24.91 4.77
CA GLY A 317 -20.00 -26.09 5.57
C GLY A 317 -18.48 -26.32 5.64
N LEU A 318 -17.69 -25.24 5.53
CA LEU A 318 -16.23 -25.26 5.57
C LEU A 318 -15.72 -24.44 6.76
N ALA A 319 -14.68 -24.93 7.43
CA ALA A 319 -14.02 -24.26 8.55
C ALA A 319 -12.55 -23.98 8.21
N ALA A 320 -12.14 -22.72 8.39
CA ALA A 320 -10.74 -22.31 8.28
C ALA A 320 -9.97 -22.64 9.57
N GLN A 321 -8.81 -23.29 9.43
CA GLN A 321 -7.99 -23.80 10.51
C GLN A 321 -6.79 -22.88 10.83
N ALA A 322 -6.23 -23.02 12.03
CA ALA A 322 -5.08 -22.22 12.50
C ALA A 322 -3.77 -22.51 11.73
N ASP A 323 -3.68 -23.65 11.06
CA ASP A 323 -2.57 -24.00 10.16
C ASP A 323 -2.73 -23.41 8.75
N GLY A 324 -3.88 -22.79 8.45
CA GLY A 324 -4.22 -22.22 7.15
C GLY A 324 -4.94 -23.17 6.19
N ASN A 325 -5.18 -24.42 6.59
CA ASN A 325 -6.02 -25.34 5.84
C ASN A 325 -7.51 -24.96 5.99
N VAL A 326 -8.32 -25.40 5.04
CA VAL A 326 -9.78 -25.33 5.12
C VAL A 326 -10.29 -26.76 5.00
N VAL A 327 -11.17 -27.16 5.91
CA VAL A 327 -11.73 -28.51 6.02
C VAL A 327 -13.24 -28.43 6.11
N LYS A 328 -13.94 -29.53 5.81
CA LYS A 328 -15.39 -29.62 6.07
C LYS A 328 -15.65 -29.50 7.57
N SER A 329 -16.66 -28.72 7.94
CA SER A 329 -17.07 -28.58 9.34
C SER A 329 -17.98 -29.74 9.72
N ASP A 330 -17.61 -30.51 10.75
CA ASP A 330 -18.46 -31.58 11.31
C ASP A 330 -19.63 -31.02 12.15
N THR A 331 -19.61 -29.73 12.46
CA THR A 331 -20.67 -29.03 13.19
C THR A 331 -21.73 -28.48 12.23
N ALA A 332 -22.97 -28.93 12.41
CA ALA A 332 -24.15 -28.36 11.75
C ALA A 332 -24.22 -26.84 12.00
N VAL A 333 -24.59 -26.09 10.96
CA VAL A 333 -24.56 -24.63 10.89
C VAL A 333 -25.34 -24.00 12.04
N ALA A 334 -24.65 -23.55 13.08
CA ALA A 334 -25.19 -22.59 14.04
C ALA A 334 -24.85 -21.18 13.52
N ALA A 335 -25.88 -20.43 13.13
CA ALA A 335 -25.74 -19.00 12.86
C ALA A 335 -25.24 -18.29 14.12
N GLN A 336 -24.11 -17.58 14.03
CA GLN A 336 -23.64 -16.71 15.12
C GLN A 336 -24.53 -15.46 15.19
N SER A 337 -25.14 -15.22 16.34
CA SER A 337 -25.80 -13.95 16.67
C SER A 337 -24.78 -12.83 16.86
N ALA A 338 -25.23 -11.59 16.66
CA ALA A 338 -24.42 -10.37 16.55
C ALA A 338 -23.56 -10.00 17.78
N ASP A 339 -23.61 -10.75 18.89
CA ASP A 339 -22.93 -10.41 20.15
C ASP A 339 -21.88 -11.43 20.61
N GLY A 340 -21.53 -12.40 19.77
CA GLY A 340 -20.29 -13.17 19.94
C GLY A 340 -20.17 -14.06 21.20
N SER A 341 -21.28 -14.49 21.81
CA SER A 341 -21.30 -15.56 22.81
C SER A 341 -21.66 -16.91 22.18
N THR A 342 -20.95 -17.97 22.57
CA THR A 342 -21.25 -19.36 22.19
C THR A 342 -22.17 -19.98 23.24
N VAL A 343 -23.43 -20.25 22.89
CA VAL A 343 -24.28 -21.13 23.70
C VAL A 343 -23.97 -22.57 23.33
N ALA A 344 -23.27 -23.27 24.21
CA ALA A 344 -23.09 -24.71 24.11
C ALA A 344 -24.41 -25.39 24.51
N THR A 345 -25.11 -26.00 23.55
CA THR A 345 -26.13 -27.01 23.88
C THR A 345 -25.43 -28.37 23.93
N ALA A 346 -25.36 -28.93 25.13
CA ALA A 346 -24.86 -30.27 25.37
C ALA A 346 -25.64 -31.30 24.54
N ALA A 347 -24.92 -32.16 23.81
CA ALA A 347 -25.51 -33.27 23.07
C ALA A 347 -26.09 -34.30 24.05
N GLN A 348 -27.41 -34.55 23.99
CA GLN A 348 -27.97 -35.78 24.55
C GLN A 348 -27.70 -36.96 23.61
N PRO A 349 -27.41 -38.17 24.14
CA PRO A 349 -27.14 -39.32 23.30
C PRO A 349 -28.41 -39.83 22.62
N LYS A 350 -28.23 -40.33 21.39
CA LYS A 350 -29.27 -40.91 20.52
C LYS A 350 -30.16 -41.91 21.28
N ARG A 351 -31.44 -41.57 21.45
CA ARG A 351 -32.50 -42.52 21.82
C ARG A 351 -32.89 -43.33 20.57
N GLN A 352 -32.58 -44.62 20.55
CA GLN A 352 -33.09 -45.57 19.55
C GLN A 352 -34.63 -45.61 19.63
N GLN A 353 -35.31 -45.45 18.50
CA GLN A 353 -36.75 -45.70 18.39
C GLN A 353 -37.01 -47.22 18.52
N PRO A 354 -37.98 -47.67 19.34
CA PRO A 354 -38.44 -49.04 19.25
C PRO A 354 -39.42 -49.19 18.06
N LYS A 355 -39.26 -50.28 17.32
CA LYS A 355 -40.15 -50.71 16.22
C LYS A 355 -41.57 -50.93 16.75
N ARG A 356 -42.55 -50.41 16.00
CA ARG A 356 -43.99 -50.67 16.17
C ARG A 356 -44.27 -52.19 16.06
N GLN A 357 -44.82 -52.80 17.10
CA GLN A 357 -45.49 -54.11 17.01
C GLN A 357 -47.01 -53.93 16.94
N SER A 358 -47.68 -54.84 16.24
CA SER A 358 -49.10 -54.78 15.89
C SER A 358 -50.03 -55.17 17.04
N LYS A 359 -51.26 -54.68 16.90
CA LYS A 359 -52.35 -54.69 17.86
C LYS A 359 -53.01 -56.08 17.94
N SER A 360 -52.61 -56.90 18.91
CA SER A 360 -53.38 -58.05 19.40
C SER A 360 -52.95 -58.38 20.83
N GLN A 361 -53.94 -58.63 21.71
CA GLN A 361 -53.84 -58.93 23.16
C GLN A 361 -53.47 -57.70 24.02
N ARG A 362 -54.41 -56.95 24.62
CA ARG A 362 -55.55 -57.26 25.51
C ARG A 362 -55.11 -57.81 26.88
N GLN A 363 -55.45 -57.03 27.91
CA GLN A 363 -55.63 -57.38 29.33
C GLN A 363 -54.38 -57.71 30.17
N ALA A 364 -54.03 -56.80 31.09
CA ALA A 364 -54.22 -56.99 32.54
C ALA A 364 -53.71 -55.75 33.33
N LYS A 365 -54.57 -55.18 34.19
CA LYS A 365 -54.20 -54.45 35.42
C LYS A 365 -53.70 -55.49 36.47
N PRO A 366 -53.10 -55.16 37.64
CA PRO A 366 -53.35 -53.98 38.49
C PRO A 366 -52.09 -53.35 39.18
N ALA A 367 -52.21 -52.09 39.65
CA ALA A 367 -52.12 -51.64 41.06
C ALA A 367 -50.71 -51.36 41.63
N GLY A 368 -50.59 -50.24 42.34
CA GLY A 368 -49.39 -49.82 43.08
C GLY A 368 -49.42 -48.32 43.38
N GLU A 369 -49.90 -47.98 44.57
CA GLU A 369 -50.02 -46.65 45.17
C GLU A 369 -48.68 -45.92 45.36
N ALA A 370 -48.71 -44.58 45.37
CA ALA A 370 -48.30 -43.77 46.52
C ALA A 370 -48.41 -42.27 46.21
N GLU A 371 -49.08 -41.58 47.13
CA GLU A 371 -49.31 -40.14 47.23
C GLU A 371 -48.00 -39.35 47.40
N SER A 372 -47.93 -38.07 47.02
CA SER A 372 -48.23 -37.00 47.97
C SER A 372 -48.38 -35.63 47.27
N LYS A 373 -49.40 -34.91 47.75
CA LYS A 373 -49.74 -33.49 47.51
C LYS A 373 -48.69 -32.60 48.20
N THR A 374 -48.47 -31.35 47.83
CA THR A 374 -49.12 -30.08 48.28
C THR A 374 -48.07 -28.97 48.03
N SER A 375 -48.29 -27.66 47.92
CA SER A 375 -49.41 -26.73 47.75
C SER A 375 -48.80 -25.32 47.66
N LEU A 376 -49.49 -24.39 46.98
CA LEU A 376 -49.25 -22.95 46.94
C LEU A 376 -49.23 -22.30 48.35
N THR A 377 -48.52 -21.18 48.56
CA THR A 377 -49.12 -19.86 48.95
C THR A 377 -48.10 -18.70 48.99
N LYS A 378 -48.64 -17.48 49.20
CA LYS A 378 -48.24 -16.11 48.84
C LYS A 378 -47.97 -15.27 50.11
N SER A 379 -47.56 -13.99 49.90
CA SER A 379 -47.60 -12.81 50.82
C SER A 379 -46.28 -12.55 51.57
N ASP A 380 -45.77 -11.33 51.83
CA ASP A 380 -46.32 -9.97 51.92
C ASP A 380 -45.24 -8.88 51.70
N GLU A 381 -45.68 -7.65 51.40
CA GLU A 381 -44.95 -6.36 51.45
C GLU A 381 -45.29 -5.63 52.78
N PRO A 382 -44.63 -4.52 53.21
CA PRO A 382 -45.05 -3.17 52.76
C PRO A 382 -44.01 -2.01 52.77
N GLN A 383 -44.23 -1.04 51.85
CA GLN A 383 -44.23 0.46 51.93
C GLN A 383 -42.99 1.24 52.47
N ASP A 384 -42.49 2.31 51.81
CA ASP A 384 -43.09 3.66 51.81
C ASP A 384 -42.61 4.65 50.69
N ALA A 385 -43.56 5.49 50.23
CA ALA A 385 -43.55 6.92 49.85
C ALA A 385 -42.66 7.54 48.70
N LYS A 386 -43.18 7.57 47.46
CA LYS A 386 -43.75 8.70 46.61
C LYS A 386 -43.08 10.13 46.50
N PRO A 387 -43.46 11.03 45.53
CA PRO A 387 -42.95 11.15 44.12
C PRO A 387 -42.73 12.61 43.60
N ALA A 388 -42.33 12.78 42.31
CA ALA A 388 -42.77 13.81 41.31
C ALA A 388 -41.80 13.80 40.09
N GLY A 389 -42.13 13.90 38.80
CA GLY A 389 -43.36 14.08 38.00
C GLY A 389 -42.99 14.04 36.48
N GLU A 390 -43.95 13.67 35.63
CA GLU A 390 -43.95 13.39 34.17
C GLU A 390 -43.49 14.58 33.26
N GLN A 391 -42.83 14.40 32.10
CA GLN A 391 -43.32 14.03 30.74
C GLN A 391 -44.59 14.81 30.31
N ASP A 392 -44.82 15.30 29.09
CA ASP A 392 -44.17 15.43 27.79
C ASP A 392 -45.17 16.29 26.96
N ALA A 393 -44.75 17.10 25.96
CA ALA A 393 -45.54 17.38 24.74
C ALA A 393 -44.94 18.50 23.84
N LYS A 394 -44.83 18.17 22.55
CA LYS A 394 -44.69 19.06 21.38
C LYS A 394 -46.09 19.18 20.72
N PRO A 395 -46.43 20.13 19.80
CA PRO A 395 -45.78 20.21 18.48
C PRO A 395 -45.79 21.56 17.68
N ALA A 396 -44.91 21.61 16.68
CA ALA A 396 -44.99 22.12 15.29
C ALA A 396 -45.42 23.57 14.87
N ALA A 397 -44.57 24.10 13.95
CA ALA A 397 -44.84 24.84 12.69
C ALA A 397 -44.98 26.39 12.68
N GLY A 398 -44.29 27.02 11.71
CA GLY A 398 -44.59 28.39 11.24
C GLY A 398 -43.40 29.19 10.69
N ALA A 399 -43.40 29.46 9.39
CA ALA A 399 -42.34 30.14 8.62
C ALA A 399 -42.43 31.69 8.64
N LYS A 400 -41.29 32.39 8.43
CA LYS A 400 -41.07 33.50 7.45
C LYS A 400 -39.86 34.39 7.82
N LYS A 401 -39.00 34.66 6.82
CA LYS A 401 -38.08 35.83 6.66
C LYS A 401 -38.89 37.04 6.12
N PRO A 402 -38.41 38.32 6.01
CA PRO A 402 -37.04 38.73 5.64
C PRO A 402 -36.52 40.11 6.19
N ALA A 403 -35.34 40.51 5.67
CA ALA A 403 -34.79 41.87 5.50
C ALA A 403 -34.16 42.59 6.72
N GLN A 404 -33.23 43.54 6.62
CA GLN A 404 -32.16 43.98 5.70
C GLN A 404 -31.61 45.28 6.33
N LYS A 405 -30.27 45.51 6.27
CA LYS A 405 -29.55 46.80 6.07
C LYS A 405 -28.38 47.10 7.03
N SER A 406 -27.26 47.45 6.37
CA SER A 406 -26.21 48.48 6.62
C SER A 406 -25.71 48.69 8.06
N GLY A 407 -24.42 48.81 8.36
CA GLY A 407 -23.30 49.36 7.59
C GLY A 407 -22.47 50.23 8.56
N GLY A 408 -21.17 50.40 8.34
CA GLY A 408 -20.35 51.35 9.11
C GLY A 408 -18.99 50.81 9.50
N GLY A 409 -17.94 51.40 8.92
CA GLY A 409 -16.55 51.01 9.09
C GLY A 409 -15.91 51.43 10.40
N GLY A 410 -14.71 50.90 10.62
CA GLY A 410 -13.83 51.26 11.73
C GLY A 410 -12.45 50.67 11.51
N ARG A 411 -11.62 51.40 10.78
CA ARG A 411 -10.20 51.10 10.54
C ARG A 411 -9.41 51.65 11.72
N SER A 412 -8.69 50.81 12.46
CA SER A 412 -7.65 51.27 13.40
C SER A 412 -6.37 50.45 13.22
N LYS A 413 -5.26 51.18 13.28
CA LYS A 413 -3.90 50.80 12.94
C LYS A 413 -3.08 51.03 14.22
N ALA A 414 -2.35 50.03 14.70
CA ALA A 414 -1.26 50.14 15.67
C ALA A 414 -0.74 48.71 15.94
N GLN A 415 0.49 48.41 16.31
CA GLN A 415 1.81 49.02 16.23
C GLN A 415 2.77 47.91 16.73
N SER A 416 4.02 47.95 16.29
CA SER A 416 5.19 47.17 16.72
C SER A 416 5.14 46.38 18.04
N GLY A 417 5.55 45.11 17.98
CA GLY A 417 5.88 44.29 19.16
C GLY A 417 7.12 43.42 18.89
N GLN A 418 8.29 43.97 19.19
CA GLN A 418 9.59 43.30 19.17
C GLN A 418 9.72 42.50 20.48
N ARG A 419 10.00 41.18 20.44
CA ARG A 419 10.53 40.48 21.61
C ARG A 419 11.54 39.39 21.27
N LYS A 420 12.73 39.63 21.83
CA LYS A 420 13.98 38.88 21.78
C LYS A 420 13.80 37.47 22.36
N GLY A 421 14.53 36.51 21.78
CA GLY A 421 14.64 35.14 22.28
C GLY A 421 15.40 35.04 23.61
N PRO A 422 15.25 33.93 24.37
CA PRO A 422 15.95 33.76 25.64
C PRO A 422 17.39 33.29 25.43
N GLN A 423 18.32 34.02 26.04
CA GLN A 423 19.73 33.66 26.19
C GLN A 423 19.91 32.55 27.24
N ARG A 424 20.83 31.64 26.95
CA ARG A 424 21.35 30.55 27.79
C ARG A 424 22.17 31.11 28.96
N PRO A 425 22.07 30.57 30.20
CA PRO A 425 23.00 30.92 31.27
C PRO A 425 24.33 30.18 31.13
N LYS A 426 25.43 30.91 31.35
CA LYS A 426 26.80 30.40 31.50
C LYS A 426 26.98 29.83 32.91
N SER A 427 27.51 28.61 33.01
CA SER A 427 28.04 28.05 34.26
C SER A 427 29.51 28.48 34.44
N PRO A 428 29.96 28.82 35.67
CA PRO A 428 31.37 29.11 35.93
C PRO A 428 32.18 27.85 36.26
N SER A 429 33.44 27.91 35.85
CA SER A 429 34.52 26.95 36.13
C SER A 429 35.01 27.01 37.58
N LYS A 430 35.42 25.85 38.12
CA LYS A 430 36.45 25.56 39.16
C LYS A 430 36.41 24.03 39.33
N LYS A 431 37.48 23.26 39.39
CA LYS A 431 38.91 23.47 39.60
C LYS A 431 39.65 22.31 38.94
#